data_AF-A0A800KC94-F1
#
_entry.id   AF-A0A800KC94-F1
#
_cell.length_a   1.000
_cell.length_b   1.000
_cell.length_c   1.000
_cell.angle_alpha   90.00
_cell.angle_beta   90.00
_cell.angle_gamma   90.00
#
_symmetry.space_group_name_H-M   'P 1'
#
loop_
_entity.id
_entity.type
_entity.pdbx_description
1 polymer ?
#
loop_
_entity_poly.entity_id
_entity_poly.type
_entity_poly.pdbx_seq_one_letter_code
_entity_poly.pdbx_strand_id
1 'polypeptide(L)'
;MAIKPVSLRKIEEKSKNIYEAVVVMSKRARQINQERFEEQVIEESEELELDVLDELPDIKPEDYVEKEKVTTKAINEFLEGEVNWRVLEDTEED
;
A
#
# COMPACT_ATOMS: atom_id res chain seq x y z
N MET A 1 12.19 10.11 -4.91
CA MET A 1 12.80 9.06 -4.05
C MET A 1 13.76 8.10 -4.78
N ALA A 2 14.95 7.83 -4.22
CA ALA A 2 15.90 6.81 -4.72
C ALA A 2 15.51 5.39 -4.27
N ILE A 3 15.73 4.39 -5.13
CA ILE A 3 15.48 2.97 -4.81
C ILE A 3 16.58 2.47 -3.86
N LYS A 4 16.18 1.97 -2.68
CA LYS A 4 17.09 1.34 -1.72
C LYS A 4 17.13 -0.18 -1.98
N PRO A 5 18.29 -0.78 -2.28
CA PRO A 5 18.39 -2.21 -2.44
C PRO A 5 18.18 -2.91 -1.10
N VAL A 6 17.45 -4.04 -1.12
CA VAL A 6 17.21 -4.89 0.05
C VAL A 6 17.98 -6.18 -0.11
N SER A 7 18.65 -6.61 0.96
CA SER A 7 19.36 -7.90 0.99
C SER A 7 18.36 -9.05 1.02
N LEU A 8 18.51 -10.01 0.10
CA LEU A 8 17.67 -11.21 0.04
C LEU A 8 17.70 -12.04 1.34
N ARG A 9 18.82 -12.03 2.05
CA ARG A 9 18.97 -12.75 3.33
C ARG A 9 17.95 -12.30 4.37
N LYS A 10 17.60 -11.00 4.38
CA LYS A 10 16.57 -10.47 5.28
C LYS A 10 15.17 -10.98 4.95
N ILE A 11 14.90 -11.30 3.68
CA ILE A 11 13.63 -11.86 3.23
C ILE A 11 13.55 -13.35 3.59
N GLU A 12 14.67 -14.08 3.42
CA GLU A 12 14.80 -15.49 3.80
C GLU A 12 14.60 -15.72 5.31
N GLU A 13 14.97 -14.74 6.15
CA GLU A 13 14.70 -14.77 7.59
C GLU A 13 13.20 -14.71 7.94
N LYS A 14 12.37 -14.17 7.04
CA LYS A 14 10.93 -13.95 7.26
C LYS A 14 10.05 -14.94 6.52
N SER A 15 10.56 -15.58 5.47
CA SER A 15 9.84 -16.58 4.68
C SER A 15 10.77 -17.68 4.20
N LYS A 16 10.28 -18.92 4.25
CA LYS A 16 10.97 -20.09 3.69
C LYS A 16 11.00 -20.06 2.15
N ASN A 17 10.08 -19.33 1.54
CA ASN A 17 9.91 -19.23 0.10
C ASN A 17 9.88 -17.76 -0.33
N ILE A 18 10.84 -17.38 -1.19
CA ILE A 18 10.96 -16.01 -1.68
C ILE A 18 9.76 -15.60 -2.54
N TYR A 19 9.14 -16.53 -3.28
CA TYR A 19 7.98 -16.23 -4.10
C TYR A 19 6.74 -15.94 -3.25
N GLU A 20 6.57 -16.64 -2.13
CA GLU A 20 5.52 -16.34 -1.16
C GLU A 20 5.74 -14.96 -0.54
N ALA A 21 6.98 -14.62 -0.17
CA ALA A 21 7.29 -13.28 0.32
C ALA A 21 6.92 -12.19 -0.70
N VAL A 22 7.21 -12.39 -1.99
CA VAL A 22 6.81 -11.47 -3.06
C VAL A 22 5.30 -11.31 -3.14
N VAL A 23 4.54 -12.40 -3.05
CA VAL A 23 3.07 -12.36 -3.07
C VAL A 23 2.53 -11.62 -1.86
N VAL A 24 3.06 -11.88 -0.66
CA VAL A 24 2.65 -11.21 0.59
C VAL A 24 2.92 -9.72 0.52
N MET A 25 4.15 -9.31 0.16
CA MET A 25 4.51 -7.90 0.01
C MET A 25 3.65 -7.20 -1.05
N SER A 26 3.35 -7.87 -2.17
CA SER A 26 2.48 -7.33 -3.23
C SER A 26 1.04 -7.14 -2.75
N LYS A 27 0.49 -8.12 -2.01
CA LYS A 27 -0.85 -8.01 -1.42
C LYS A 27 -0.91 -6.90 -0.38
N ARG A 28 0.12 -6.76 0.47
CA ARG A 28 0.18 -5.68 1.45
C ARG A 28 0.28 -4.30 0.80
N ALA A 29 1.09 -4.16 -0.26
CA ALA A 29 1.17 -2.92 -1.03
C ALA A 29 -0.19 -2.51 -1.62
N ARG A 30 -1.01 -3.48 -2.07
CA ARG A 30 -2.38 -3.21 -2.54
C ARG A 30 -3.30 -2.74 -1.42
N GLN A 31 -3.21 -3.35 -0.23
CA GLN A 31 -3.99 -2.90 0.94
C GLN A 31 -3.65 -1.45 1.30
N ILE A 32 -2.36 -1.12 1.42
CA ILE A 32 -1.92 0.27 1.70
C ILE A 32 -2.42 1.25 0.63
N ASN A 33 -2.43 0.84 -0.64
CA ASN A 33 -2.93 1.69 -1.71
C ASN A 33 -4.44 1.91 -1.61
N GLN A 34 -5.18 0.87 -1.24
CA GLN A 34 -6.63 0.93 -1.03
C GLN A 34 -6.96 1.82 0.16
N GLU A 35 -6.26 1.67 1.29
CA GLU A 35 -6.38 2.53 2.48
C GLU A 35 -6.18 4.02 2.09
N ARG A 36 -5.15 4.34 1.31
CA ARG A 36 -4.90 5.72 0.84
C ARG A 36 -5.99 6.26 -0.07
N PHE A 37 -6.58 5.41 -0.91
CA PHE A 37 -7.66 5.82 -1.79
C PHE A 37 -8.93 6.10 -0.98
N GLU A 38 -9.22 5.27 0.02
CA GLU A 38 -10.35 5.47 0.93
C GLU A 38 -10.19 6.75 1.74
N GLU A 39 -8.99 7.01 2.30
CA GLU A 39 -8.67 8.27 2.98
C GLU A 39 -8.91 9.49 2.07
N GLN A 40 -8.45 9.44 0.82
CA GLN A 40 -8.63 10.52 -0.15
C GLN A 40 -10.12 10.77 -0.46
N VAL A 41 -10.89 9.70 -0.68
CA VAL A 41 -12.34 9.82 -0.96
C VAL A 41 -13.08 10.42 0.24
N ILE A 42 -12.70 10.06 1.46
CA ILE A 42 -13.29 10.63 2.69
C ILE A 42 -12.96 12.12 2.79
N GLU A 43 -11.68 12.49 2.64
CA GLU A 43 -11.22 13.88 2.69
C GLU A 43 -11.93 14.74 1.63
N GLU A 44 -12.01 14.28 0.38
CA GLU A 44 -12.76 14.95 -0.69
C GLU A 44 -14.27 15.06 -0.36
N SER A 45 -14.87 14.04 0.26
CA SER A 45 -16.28 14.09 0.65
C SER A 45 -16.58 15.03 1.82
N GLU A 46 -15.61 15.23 2.73
CA GLU A 46 -15.73 16.16 3.86
C GLU A 46 -15.46 17.61 3.44
N GLU A 47 -14.56 17.84 2.46
CA GLU A 47 -14.23 19.18 1.96
C GLU A 47 -15.23 19.71 0.91
N LEU A 48 -16.00 18.85 0.23
CA LEU A 48 -16.86 19.25 -0.88
C LEU A 48 -18.36 19.21 -0.53
N GLU A 49 -18.86 20.24 0.17
CA GLU A 49 -20.23 20.75 -0.07
C GLU A 49 -20.23 21.63 -1.33
N LEU A 50 -19.74 21.13 -2.47
CA LEU A 50 -19.77 21.86 -3.74
C LEU A 50 -21.13 21.69 -4.44
N ASP A 51 -21.77 22.80 -4.80
CA ASP A 51 -22.94 22.80 -5.67
C ASP A 51 -22.53 22.56 -7.14
N VAL A 52 -23.48 22.19 -8.00
CA VAL A 52 -23.22 21.79 -9.41
C VAL A 52 -22.54 22.89 -10.24
N LEU A 53 -22.63 24.14 -9.79
CA LEU A 53 -22.05 25.32 -10.45
C LEU A 53 -20.74 25.80 -9.82
N ASP A 54 -20.27 25.18 -8.75
CA ASP A 54 -19.04 25.60 -8.09
C ASP A 54 -17.80 25.19 -8.89
N GLU A 55 -16.80 26.07 -8.90
CA GLU A 55 -15.51 25.79 -9.55
C GLU A 55 -14.72 24.77 -8.73
N LEU A 56 -14.18 23.75 -9.41
CA LEU A 56 -13.29 22.79 -8.76
C LEU A 56 -12.06 23.50 -8.20
N PRO A 57 -11.55 23.09 -7.03
CA PRO A 57 -10.35 23.67 -6.45
C PRO A 57 -9.15 23.49 -7.39
N ASP A 58 -8.41 24.58 -7.62
CA ASP A 58 -7.17 24.57 -8.39
C ASP A 58 -6.08 23.83 -7.62
N ILE A 59 -5.68 22.63 -8.09
CA ILE A 59 -4.58 21.87 -7.53
C ILE A 59 -3.26 22.52 -7.97
N LYS A 60 -2.60 23.26 -7.08
CA LYS A 60 -1.32 23.89 -7.41
C LYS A 60 -0.19 22.87 -7.28
N PRO A 61 0.85 22.94 -8.12
CA PRO A 61 2.04 22.09 -7.95
C PRO A 61 2.71 22.22 -6.58
N GLU A 62 2.52 23.37 -5.92
CA GLU A 62 3.02 23.69 -4.58
C GLU A 62 2.38 22.82 -3.48
N ASP A 63 1.16 22.34 -3.70
CA ASP A 63 0.38 21.54 -2.74
C ASP A 63 0.76 20.04 -2.82
N TYR A 64 1.71 19.66 -3.68
CA TYR A 64 2.15 18.27 -3.81
C TYR A 64 2.91 17.78 -2.57
N VAL A 65 2.41 16.71 -1.96
CA VAL A 65 3.05 16.02 -0.85
C VAL A 65 3.72 14.73 -1.32
N GLU A 66 5.05 14.64 -1.26
CA GLU A 66 5.76 13.39 -1.59
C GLU A 66 5.45 12.30 -0.54
N LYS A 67 4.64 11.31 -0.93
CA LYS A 67 4.36 10.12 -0.12
C LYS A 67 5.32 8.98 -0.47
N GLU A 68 5.64 8.14 0.52
CA GLU A 68 6.40 6.91 0.27
C GLU A 68 5.65 5.97 -0.68
N LYS A 69 6.37 5.31 -1.60
CA LYS A 69 5.77 4.31 -2.49
C LYS A 69 5.19 3.17 -1.67
N VAL A 70 3.98 2.75 -2.00
CA VAL A 70 3.27 1.66 -1.30
C VAL A 70 4.08 0.35 -1.27
N THR A 71 4.86 0.08 -2.31
CA THR A 71 5.76 -1.07 -2.37
C THR A 71 6.90 -0.97 -1.36
N THR A 72 7.49 0.21 -1.17
CA THR A 72 8.57 0.41 -0.19
C THR A 72 8.03 0.25 1.22
N LYS A 73 6.88 0.86 1.52
CA LYS A 73 6.21 0.71 2.82
C LYS A 73 5.90 -0.76 3.11
N ALA A 74 5.28 -1.47 2.17
CA ALA A 74 4.97 -2.90 2.32
C ALA A 74 6.21 -3.79 2.52
N ILE A 75 7.32 -3.49 1.84
CA ILE A 75 8.58 -4.22 2.03
C ILE A 75 9.11 -3.98 3.45
N ASN A 76 9.10 -2.73 3.93
CA ASN A 76 9.57 -2.41 5.28
C ASN A 76 8.73 -3.12 6.35
N GLU A 77 7.39 -3.01 6.26
CA GLU A 77 6.46 -3.68 7.20
C GLU A 77 6.68 -5.22 7.21
N PHE A 78 6.93 -5.83 6.03
CA PHE A 78 7.25 -7.24 5.95
C PHE A 78 8.59 -7.61 6.62
N LEU A 79 9.63 -6.79 6.40
CA LEU A 79 10.95 -7.00 7.00
C LEU A 79 10.96 -6.74 8.52
N GLU A 80 10.12 -5.84 9.00
CA GLU A 80 9.94 -5.55 10.42
C GLU A 80 9.10 -6.63 11.12
N GLY A 81 8.33 -7.41 10.35
CA GLY A 81 7.49 -8.49 10.85
C GLY A 81 6.10 -8.02 11.31
N GLU A 82 5.65 -6.87 10.83
CA GLU A 82 4.34 -6.29 11.13
C GLU A 82 3.22 -6.98 10.34
N VAL A 83 3.58 -7.68 9.25
CA VAL A 83 2.65 -8.37 8.37
C VAL A 83 2.54 -9.85 8.75
N ASN A 84 1.36 -10.24 9.22
CA ASN A 84 1.00 -11.65 9.43
C ASN A 84 0.27 -12.20 8.20
N TRP A 85 0.63 -13.41 7.78
CA TRP A 85 0.00 -14.06 6.63
C TRP A 85 -0.07 -15.57 6.85
N ARG A 86 -1.00 -16.21 6.13
CA ARG A 86 -1.16 -17.66 6.11
C ARG A 86 -1.57 -18.10 4.72
N VAL A 87 -1.16 -19.30 4.34
CA VAL A 87 -1.73 -19.98 3.18
C VAL A 87 -3.09 -20.54 3.64
N LEU A 88 -4.12 -20.27 2.85
CA LEU A 88 -5.41 -20.92 3.05
C LEU A 88 -5.31 -22.29 2.39
N GLU A 89 -5.68 -23.35 3.12
CA GLU A 89 -5.87 -24.64 2.48
C GLU A 89 -7.02 -24.51 1.48
N ASP A 90 -6.85 -25.08 0.29
CA ASP A 90 -7.91 -25.11 -0.72
C ASP A 90 -9.11 -25.83 -0.11
N THR A 91 -10.18 -25.09 0.18
CA THR A 91 -11.48 -25.71 0.42
C THR A 91 -11.86 -26.32 -0.93
N GLU A 92 -11.67 -27.62 -1.09
CA GLU A 92 -12.30 -28.36 -2.19
C GLU A 92 -13.81 -28.11 -2.05
N GLU A 93 -14.36 -27.26 -2.93
CA GLU A 93 -15.81 -27.12 -3.09
C GLU A 93 -16.31 -28.42 -3.71
N ASP A 94 -16.87 -29.31 -2.88
CA ASP A 94 -17.69 -30.47 -3.30
C ASP A 94 -18.95 -30.02 -4.09
#